data_AF-A0A1J6KEV4-F1
#
_entry.id   AF-A0A1J6KEV4-F1
#
_cell.length_a   1.000
_cell.length_b   1.000
_cell.length_c   1.000
_cell.angle_alpha   90.00
_cell.angle_beta   90.00
_cell.angle_gamma   90.00
#
_symmetry.space_group_name_H-M   'P 1'
#
loop_
_entity.id
_entity.type
_entity.pdbx_description
1 polymer ?
#
loop_
_entity_poly.entity_id
_entity_poly.type
_entity_poly.pdbx_seq_one_letter_code
_entity_poly.pdbx_strand_id
1 'polypeptide(L)'
;MKLHVNVLRYLSKDDFRVLTAVEMGMRNHEIVPSELIDRIASLKHGGSYKVLKNLLKHKFVHHDASKYDGFRLTYLGYDFLAIKTMVNRGVFSGVGRQLGTRKESDIFEVVKEDGPVLAMKLHRLGRVSFRAVKAKRDYLRHRSSYN
;
A
#
# COMPACT_ATOMS: atom_id res chain seq x y z
N MET A 1 -6.10 -3.58 10.70
CA MET A 1 -4.65 -3.83 10.77
C MET A 1 -3.96 -2.54 11.24
N LYS A 2 -2.97 -2.60 12.13
CA LYS A 2 -2.17 -1.43 12.56
C LYS A 2 -0.92 -1.33 11.67
N LEU A 3 -0.48 -0.10 11.38
CA LEU A 3 0.73 0.16 10.60
C LEU A 3 1.96 -0.12 11.49
N HIS A 4 2.80 -1.08 11.10
CA HIS A 4 4.08 -1.33 11.77
C HIS A 4 5.23 -0.78 10.92
N VAL A 5 5.68 0.42 11.26
CA VAL A 5 6.71 1.18 10.52
C VAL A 5 8.04 0.42 10.42
N ASN A 6 8.34 -0.47 11.38
CA ASN A 6 9.59 -1.24 11.40
C ASN A 6 9.79 -2.14 10.17
N VAL A 7 8.71 -2.57 9.51
CA VAL A 7 8.82 -3.41 8.32
C VAL A 7 9.42 -2.64 7.13
N LEU A 8 9.34 -1.30 7.12
CA LEU A 8 9.94 -0.46 6.06
C LEU A 8 11.45 -0.66 5.94
N ARG A 9 12.13 -0.93 7.06
CA ARG A 9 13.60 -1.08 7.10
C ARG A 9 14.08 -2.36 6.42
N TYR A 10 13.21 -3.36 6.30
CA TYR A 10 13.56 -4.68 5.77
C TYR A 10 13.17 -4.86 4.29
N LEU A 11 12.47 -3.89 3.70
CA LEU A 11 12.07 -3.94 2.29
C LEU A 11 13.21 -3.44 1.39
N SER A 12 13.60 -4.29 0.44
CA SER A 12 14.59 -3.98 -0.58
C SER A 12 14.01 -3.12 -1.70
N LYS A 13 14.88 -2.58 -2.56
CA LYS A 13 14.45 -1.82 -3.76
C LYS A 13 13.58 -2.66 -4.70
N ASP A 14 13.86 -3.96 -4.79
CA ASP A 14 13.10 -4.89 -5.63
C ASP A 14 11.71 -5.15 -5.06
N ASP A 15 11.56 -5.22 -3.73
CA ASP A 15 10.24 -5.34 -3.08
C ASP A 15 9.34 -4.14 -3.43
N PHE A 16 9.89 -2.91 -3.35
CA PHE A 16 9.14 -1.72 -3.74
C PHE A 16 8.81 -1.70 -5.24
N ARG A 17 9.73 -2.16 -6.09
CA ARG A 17 9.50 -2.24 -7.54
C ARG A 17 8.35 -3.18 -7.88
N VAL A 18 8.27 -4.34 -7.21
CA VAL A 18 7.15 -5.28 -7.37
C VAL A 18 5.86 -4.70 -6.80
N LEU A 19 5.88 -4.03 -5.65
CA LEU A 19 4.69 -3.36 -5.10
C LEU A 19 4.14 -2.30 -6.06
N THR A 20 5.00 -1.47 -6.65
CA THR A 20 4.61 -0.49 -7.68
C THR A 20 4.04 -1.18 -8.91
N ALA A 21 4.63 -2.31 -9.33
CA ALA A 21 4.11 -3.08 -10.47
C ALA A 21 2.68 -3.59 -10.22
N VAL A 22 2.38 -4.05 -9.00
CA VAL A 22 1.02 -4.42 -8.61
C VAL A 22 0.09 -3.20 -8.61
N GLU A 23 0.49 -2.05 -8.06
CA GLU A 23 -0.30 -0.82 -8.09
C GLU A 23 -0.62 -0.38 -9.53
N MET A 24 0.37 -0.43 -10.42
CA MET A 24 0.19 -0.10 -11.84
C MET A 24 -0.79 -1.07 -12.51
N GLY A 25 -0.67 -2.38 -12.24
CA GLY A 25 -1.61 -3.39 -12.74
C GLY A 25 -3.03 -3.17 -12.22
N MET A 26 -3.17 -2.71 -10.97
CA MET A 26 -4.45 -2.44 -10.32
C MET A 26 -5.26 -1.31 -10.94
N ARG A 27 -4.64 -0.48 -11.79
CA ARG A 27 -5.36 0.57 -12.52
C ARG A 27 -6.36 0.01 -13.51
N ASN A 28 -6.07 -1.17 -14.07
CA ASN A 28 -6.85 -1.83 -15.12
C ASN A 28 -7.45 -3.17 -14.67
N HIS A 29 -6.81 -3.87 -13.72
CA HIS A 29 -7.27 -5.17 -13.22
C HIS A 29 -7.44 -5.12 -11.70
N GLU A 30 -8.59 -5.51 -11.19
CA GLU A 30 -8.80 -5.49 -9.73
C GLU A 30 -7.91 -6.50 -8.98
N ILE A 31 -7.70 -7.67 -9.58
CA ILE A 31 -6.70 -8.66 -9.17
C ILE A 31 -5.67 -8.69 -10.29
N VAL A 32 -4.38 -8.61 -9.98
CA VAL A 32 -3.33 -8.54 -10.99
C VAL A 32 -2.67 -9.92 -11.13
N PRO A 33 -2.67 -10.53 -12.33
CA PRO A 33 -1.98 -11.81 -12.56
C PRO A 33 -0.48 -11.72 -12.29
N SER A 34 0.11 -12.81 -11.79
CA SER A 34 1.55 -12.90 -11.50
C SER A 34 2.42 -12.62 -12.72
N GLU A 35 2.02 -13.13 -13.90
CA GLU A 35 2.70 -12.88 -15.17
C GLU A 35 2.74 -11.40 -15.55
N LEU A 36 1.62 -10.69 -15.32
CA LEU A 36 1.54 -9.27 -15.60
C LEU A 36 2.44 -8.47 -14.65
N ILE A 37 2.48 -8.85 -13.37
CA ILE A 37 3.36 -8.24 -12.38
C ILE A 37 4.83 -8.44 -12.78
N ASP A 38 5.20 -9.64 -13.22
CA ASP A 38 6.57 -9.93 -13.65
C ASP A 38 6.99 -9.07 -14.85
N ARG A 39 6.12 -8.94 -15.86
CA ARG A 39 6.36 -8.09 -17.03
C ARG A 39 6.51 -6.61 -16.67
N ILE A 40 5.67 -6.08 -15.77
CA ILE A 40 5.74 -4.67 -15.36
C ILE A 40 6.96 -4.43 -14.46
N ALA A 41 7.24 -5.33 -13.52
CA ALA A 41 8.38 -5.21 -12.63
C ALA A 41 9.71 -5.31 -13.40
N SER A 42 9.77 -6.16 -14.44
CA SER A 42 10.93 -6.34 -15.31
C SER A 42 12.24 -6.46 -14.52
N LEU A 43 12.26 -7.37 -13.55
CA LEU A 43 13.44 -7.62 -12.71
C LEU A 43 14.50 -8.38 -13.51
N LYS A 44 15.77 -7.96 -13.38
CA LYS A 44 16.89 -8.50 -14.18
C LYS A 44 17.09 -10.03 -14.09
N HIS A 45 16.66 -10.67 -13.00
CA HIS A 45 16.91 -12.09 -12.72
C HIS A 45 15.62 -12.91 -12.52
N GLY A 46 14.46 -12.43 -12.96
CA GLY A 46 13.21 -13.21 -12.87
C GLY A 46 12.75 -13.59 -11.45
N GLY A 47 12.99 -12.71 -10.47
CA GLY A 47 12.75 -12.99 -9.04
C GLY A 47 11.42 -12.48 -8.46
N SER A 48 10.48 -12.04 -9.31
CA SER A 48 9.24 -11.37 -8.88
C SER A 48 8.38 -12.26 -7.98
N TYR A 49 8.31 -13.55 -8.26
CA TYR A 49 7.52 -14.50 -7.47
C TYR A 49 8.06 -14.68 -6.04
N LYS A 50 9.39 -14.73 -5.87
CA LYS A 50 10.03 -14.79 -4.56
C LYS A 50 9.72 -13.55 -3.73
N VAL A 51 9.76 -12.38 -4.37
CA VAL A 51 9.40 -11.10 -3.77
C VAL A 51 7.91 -11.08 -3.40
N LEU A 52 7.02 -11.50 -4.30
CA LEU A 52 5.57 -11.58 -4.02
C LEU A 52 5.27 -12.46 -2.80
N LYS A 53 5.95 -13.61 -2.66
CA LYS A 53 5.82 -14.47 -1.48
C LYS A 53 6.26 -13.77 -0.19
N ASN A 54 7.33 -12.98 -0.25
CA ASN A 54 7.79 -12.17 0.88
C ASN A 54 6.78 -11.07 1.23
N LEU A 55 6.27 -10.35 0.22
CA LEU A 55 5.25 -9.31 0.38
C LEU A 55 3.95 -9.87 0.96
N LEU A 56 3.56 -11.09 0.58
CA LEU A 56 2.40 -11.80 1.12
C LEU A 56 2.58 -12.14 2.60
N LYS A 57 3.77 -12.60 3.00
CA LYS A 57 4.12 -12.89 4.40
C LYS A 57 3.94 -11.67 5.31
N HIS A 58 4.30 -10.49 4.79
CA HIS A 58 4.14 -9.22 5.49
C HIS A 58 2.77 -8.54 5.29
N LYS A 59 1.85 -9.20 4.56
CA LYS A 59 0.48 -8.71 4.28
C LYS A 59 0.44 -7.39 3.50
N PHE A 60 1.45 -7.11 2.69
CA PHE A 60 1.44 -5.95 1.76
C PHE A 60 0.58 -6.21 0.53
N VAL A 61 0.57 -7.45 0.09
CA VAL A 61 -0.31 -7.95 -0.97
C VAL A 61 -1.24 -9.01 -0.40
N HIS A 62 -2.39 -9.17 -1.04
CA HIS A 62 -3.33 -10.25 -0.81
C HIS A 62 -3.42 -11.09 -2.07
N HIS A 63 -3.28 -12.39 -1.91
CA HIS A 63 -3.47 -13.37 -2.97
C HIS A 63 -4.94 -13.76 -3.02
N ASP A 64 -5.51 -13.75 -4.22
CA ASP A 64 -6.89 -14.17 -4.47
C ASP A 64 -6.89 -15.10 -5.69
N ALA A 65 -7.56 -16.24 -5.57
CA ALA A 65 -7.68 -17.27 -6.61
C ALA A 65 -9.15 -17.59 -6.95
N SER A 66 -10.10 -16.75 -6.50
CA SER A 66 -11.54 -17.05 -6.61
C SER A 66 -12.04 -17.04 -8.06
N LYS A 67 -11.52 -16.15 -8.91
CA LYS A 67 -11.86 -16.06 -10.34
C LYS A 67 -10.66 -16.39 -11.24
N TYR A 68 -9.51 -15.83 -10.90
CA TYR A 68 -8.24 -16.11 -11.54
C TYR A 68 -7.13 -15.88 -10.51
N ASP A 69 -6.03 -16.59 -10.67
CA ASP A 69 -4.89 -16.52 -9.76
C ASP A 69 -4.18 -15.17 -9.88
N GLY A 70 -4.12 -14.41 -8.79
CA GLY A 70 -3.41 -13.15 -8.80
C GLY A 70 -3.31 -12.46 -7.45
N PHE A 71 -2.81 -11.23 -7.49
CA PHE A 71 -2.48 -10.44 -6.31
C PHE A 71 -3.13 -9.06 -6.38
N ARG A 72 -3.58 -8.57 -5.23
CA ARG A 72 -4.04 -7.18 -5.05
C ARG A 72 -3.29 -6.52 -3.90
N LEU A 73 -3.11 -5.20 -3.94
CA LEU A 73 -2.56 -4.45 -2.80
C LEU A 73 -3.52 -4.51 -1.62
N THR A 74 -2.96 -4.63 -0.42
CA THR A 74 -3.69 -4.33 0.81
C THR A 74 -3.58 -2.84 1.15
N TYR A 75 -4.41 -2.38 2.09
CA TYR A 75 -4.27 -1.04 2.66
C TYR A 75 -2.86 -0.77 3.18
N LEU A 76 -2.22 -1.77 3.79
CA LEU A 76 -0.86 -1.66 4.28
C LEU A 76 0.15 -1.45 3.14
N GLY A 77 0.01 -2.21 2.05
CA GLY A 77 0.83 -2.01 0.85
C GLY A 77 0.73 -0.59 0.30
N TYR A 78 -0.49 -0.04 0.27
CA TYR A 78 -0.74 1.32 -0.20
C TYR A 78 -0.09 2.39 0.69
N ASP A 79 -0.22 2.25 2.01
CA ASP A 79 0.41 3.22 2.92
C ASP A 79 1.93 3.23 2.77
N PHE A 80 2.52 2.04 2.64
CA PHE A 80 3.96 1.89 2.51
C PHE A 80 4.48 2.49 1.21
N LEU A 81 3.74 2.29 0.12
CA LEU A 81 4.07 2.90 -1.16
C LEU A 81 3.99 4.42 -1.08
N ALA A 82 2.91 4.95 -0.49
CA ALA A 82 2.73 6.39 -0.28
C ALA A 82 3.84 7.00 0.59
N ILE A 83 4.19 6.36 1.71
CA ILE A 83 5.28 6.78 2.59
C ILE A 83 6.59 6.80 1.82
N LYS A 84 6.90 5.73 1.06
CA LYS A 84 8.13 5.64 0.28
C LYS A 84 8.22 6.75 -0.77
N THR A 85 7.11 7.05 -1.46
CA THR A 85 7.05 8.15 -2.43
C THR A 85 7.29 9.50 -1.77
N MET A 86 6.71 9.77 -0.60
CA MET A 86 6.91 11.03 0.13
C MET A 86 8.34 11.18 0.65
N VAL A 87 8.95 10.09 1.13
CA VAL A 87 10.37 10.06 1.54
C VAL A 87 11.27 10.32 0.33
N ASN A 88 11.04 9.64 -0.80
CA ASN A 88 11.83 9.86 -2.02
C ASN A 88 11.69 11.28 -2.58
N ARG A 89 10.57 11.98 -2.30
CA ARG A 89 10.36 13.39 -2.66
C ARG A 89 11.00 14.37 -1.68
N GLY A 90 11.59 13.91 -0.58
CA GLY A 90 12.18 14.77 0.46
C GLY A 90 11.15 15.51 1.32
N VAL A 91 9.89 15.04 1.38
CA VAL A 91 8.86 15.71 2.21
C VAL A 91 9.11 15.49 3.70
N PHE A 92 9.55 14.28 4.06
CA PHE A 92 10.00 13.89 5.40
C PHE A 92 11.01 12.74 5.26
N SER A 93 11.90 12.58 6.24
CA SER A 93 12.93 11.53 6.25
C SER A 93 12.56 10.34 7.14
N GLY A 94 11.77 10.58 8.19
CA GLY A 94 11.40 9.56 9.17
C GLY A 94 9.93 9.58 9.53
N VAL A 95 9.39 8.40 9.83
CA VAL A 95 8.07 8.24 10.46
C VAL A 95 8.30 7.86 11.92
N GLY A 96 7.77 8.68 12.83
CA GLY A 96 7.84 8.51 14.27
C GLY A 96 6.63 7.75 14.83
N ARG A 97 6.26 8.10 16.07
CA ARG A 97 5.16 7.45 16.79
C ARG A 97 3.80 7.79 16.18
N GLN A 98 2.84 6.91 16.45
CA GLN A 98 1.45 7.18 16.15
C GLN A 98 0.91 8.20 17.17
N LEU A 99 0.42 9.35 16.68
CA LEU A 99 -0.18 10.39 17.52
C LEU A 99 -1.63 10.04 17.87
N GLY A 100 -2.34 9.36 16.97
CA GLY A 100 -3.71 8.93 17.25
C GLY A 100 -4.33 8.08 16.15
N THR A 101 -5.32 7.27 16.53
CA THR A 101 -6.23 6.57 15.61
C THR A 101 -7.59 7.26 15.67
N ARG A 102 -8.11 7.70 14.53
CA ARG A 102 -9.49 8.21 14.40
C ARG A 102 -10.33 7.24 13.54
N LYS A 103 -11.64 7.50 13.48
CA LYS A 103 -12.62 6.68 12.73
C LYS A 103 -12.26 6.52 11.25
N GLU A 104 -11.79 7.60 10.60
CA GLU A 104 -11.48 7.61 9.16
C GLU A 104 -10.00 7.93 8.86
N SER A 105 -9.14 8.00 9.87
CA SER A 105 -7.73 8.32 9.63
C SER A 105 -6.81 7.88 10.74
N ASP A 106 -5.60 7.50 10.39
CA ASP A 106 -4.49 7.30 11.33
C ASP A 106 -3.53 8.50 11.23
N ILE A 107 -3.12 9.06 12.37
CA ILE A 107 -2.22 10.21 12.43
C ILE A 107 -0.87 9.76 13.00
N PHE A 108 0.20 10.06 12.28
CA PHE A 108 1.57 9.75 12.63
C PHE A 108 2.41 11.02 12.72
N GLU A 109 3.36 11.02 13.63
CA GLU A 109 4.42 12.01 13.69
C GLU A 109 5.45 11.69 12.59
N VAL A 110 5.90 12.68 11.82
CA VAL A 110 6.97 12.52 10.83
C VAL A 110 8.00 13.62 10.98
N VAL A 111 9.25 13.33 10.67
CA VAL A 111 10.38 14.23 10.91
C VAL A 111 11.02 14.58 9.57
N LYS A 112 11.30 15.86 9.36
CA LYS A 112 12.13 16.35 8.24
C LYS A 112 13.61 16.29 8.56
N GLU A 113 14.46 16.29 7.54
CA GLU A 113 15.92 16.33 7.70
C GLU A 113 16.37 17.58 8.47
N ASP A 114 15.70 18.72 8.26
CA ASP A 114 16.01 19.99 8.93
C ASP A 114 15.58 20.04 10.41
N GLY A 115 15.02 18.96 10.95
CA GLY A 115 14.50 18.89 12.31
C GLY A 115 13.03 19.25 12.58
N PRO A 116 12.26 19.96 11.73
CA PRO A 116 10.86 20.26 12.05
C PRO A 116 10.01 18.98 12.00
N VAL A 117 9.14 18.86 13.00
CA VAL A 117 8.19 17.76 13.13
C VAL A 117 6.88 18.13 12.43
N LEU A 118 6.38 17.22 11.61
CA LEU A 118 5.12 17.33 10.89
C LEU A 118 4.17 16.20 11.29
N ALA A 119 2.89 16.37 10.95
CA ALA A 119 1.89 15.32 11.10
C ALA A 119 1.52 14.72 9.73
N MET A 120 1.66 13.40 9.61
CA MET A 120 1.16 12.63 8.46
C MET A 120 -0.20 12.03 8.81
N LYS A 121 -1.20 12.32 7.97
CA LYS A 121 -2.55 11.77 8.10
C LYS A 121 -2.81 10.76 6.98
N LEU A 122 -2.97 9.50 7.36
CA LEU A 122 -3.39 8.42 6.44
C LEU A 122 -4.90 8.29 6.47
N HIS A 123 -5.54 8.41 5.31
CA HIS A 123 -6.99 8.28 5.20
C HIS A 123 -7.41 6.80 5.15
N ARG A 124 -8.42 6.44 5.96
CA ARG A 124 -8.95 5.09 6.14
C ARG A 124 -10.45 5.09 5.92
N LEU A 125 -10.86 5.14 4.66
CA LEU A 125 -12.27 4.99 4.31
C LEU A 125 -12.71 3.53 4.56
N GLY A 126 -13.84 3.34 5.23
CA GLY A 126 -14.45 2.01 5.42
C GLY A 126 -13.97 1.21 6.65
N ARG A 127 -13.22 1.80 7.59
CA ARG A 127 -12.80 1.12 8.81
C ARG A 127 -13.96 1.04 9.83
N VAL A 128 -14.59 -0.13 9.90
CA VAL A 128 -15.46 -0.66 10.98
C VAL A 128 -16.78 0.07 11.30
N SER A 129 -16.92 1.41 11.18
CA SER A 129 -18.13 2.14 11.63
C SER A 129 -18.95 2.85 10.55
N PHE A 130 -18.50 2.85 9.30
CA PHE A 130 -19.29 3.35 8.17
C PHE A 130 -19.49 2.22 7.17
N ARG A 131 -20.54 1.40 7.38
CA ARG A 131 -20.95 0.39 6.39
C ARG A 131 -21.55 1.03 5.12
N ALA A 132 -21.92 2.31 5.19
CA ALA A 132 -22.59 3.05 4.12
C ALA A 132 -21.69 4.06 3.36
N VAL A 133 -20.36 3.89 3.36
CA VAL A 133 -19.46 4.75 2.55
C VAL A 133 -19.82 4.66 1.06
N LYS A 134 -20.21 3.47 0.60
CA LYS A 134 -20.66 3.20 -0.79
C LYS A 134 -21.90 4.01 -1.20
N ALA A 135 -22.71 4.46 -0.24
CA ALA A 135 -24.01 5.11 -0.48
C ALA A 135 -24.02 6.63 -0.27
N LYS A 136 -23.14 7.17 0.59
CA LYS A 136 -23.20 8.60 1.01
C LYS A 136 -22.06 9.48 0.48
N ARG A 137 -21.07 8.92 -0.20
CA ARG A 137 -19.90 9.68 -0.67
C ARG A 137 -19.56 9.35 -2.13
N ASP A 138 -19.47 10.40 -2.95
CA ASP A 138 -19.24 10.37 -4.41
C ASP A 138 -17.77 10.11 -4.80
N TYR A 139 -17.08 9.22 -4.07
CA TYR A 139 -15.72 8.81 -4.41
C TYR A 139 -15.71 7.62 -5.39
N LEU A 140 -16.82 6.89 -5.46
CA LEU A 140 -17.04 5.82 -6.43
C LEU A 140 -17.73 6.43 -7.64
N ARG A 141 -16.99 7.24 -8.41
CA ARG A 141 -17.39 7.63 -9.77
C ARG A 141 -17.40 6.39 -10.68
N HIS A 142 -18.39 5.51 -10.49
CA HIS A 142 -18.68 4.32 -11.31
C HIS A 142 -17.69 3.14 -11.25
N ARG A 143 -16.86 3.03 -10.21
CA ARG A 143 -15.98 1.85 -10.05
C ARG A 143 -16.57 0.88 -9.03
N SER A 144 -16.87 -0.35 -9.46
CA SER A 144 -17.22 -1.44 -8.55
C SER A 144 -15.97 -1.92 -7.83
N SER A 145 -15.96 -1.85 -6.50
CA SER A 145 -15.00 -2.60 -5.67
C SER A 145 -15.63 -3.95 -5.32
N TYR A 146 -14.94 -5.03 -5.64
CA TYR A 146 -15.23 -6.40 -5.24
C TYR A 146 -15.05 -6.53 -3.73
N ASN A 147 -16.03 -7.15 -3.08
CA ASN A 147 -15.99 -7.48 -1.67
C ASN A 147 -15.13 -8.74 -1.46
#